data_AF-A0A961MGT6-F1
#
_entry.id   AF-A0A961MGT6-F1
#
_cell.length_a   1.000
_cell.length_b   1.000
_cell.length_c   1.000
_cell.angle_alpha   90.00
_cell.angle_beta   90.00
_cell.angle_gamma   90.00
#
_symmetry.space_group_name_H-M   'P 1'
#
loop_
_entity.id
_entity.type
_entity.pdbx_description
1 polymer ?
#
loop_
_entity_poly.entity_id
_entity_poly.type
_entity_poly.pdbx_seq_one_letter_code
_entity_poly.pdbx_strand_id
1 'polypeptide(L)'
;ARFPDVARITDKSILTYMHIGLLKLALPRARFIVVRRDPRDTLLSIYKNKFAEGTHLYAYDLKDLAIYYRSFVEMVAFWRAT
;
A
#
# COMPACT_ATOMS: atom_id res chain seq x y z
N ALA A 1 -7.75 25.39 4.46
CA ALA A 1 -7.31 24.01 4.12
C ALA A 1 -6.23 23.57 5.11
N ARG A 2 -6.07 22.26 5.38
CA ARG A 2 -5.06 21.74 6.34
C ARG A 2 -3.61 22.12 5.99
N PHE A 3 -3.32 22.38 4.72
CA PHE A 3 -2.04 22.84 4.21
C PHE A 3 -2.25 24.02 3.25
N PRO A 4 -2.26 25.27 3.73
CA PRO A 4 -2.34 26.44 2.86
C PRO A 4 -1.05 26.62 2.07
N ASP A 5 -1.15 27.18 0.85
CA ASP A 5 -0.05 27.66 0.01
C ASP A 5 1.02 26.64 -0.44
N VAL A 6 0.69 25.34 -0.44
CA VAL A 6 1.59 24.29 -0.95
C VAL A 6 1.26 23.91 -2.39
N ALA A 7 2.30 23.74 -3.22
CA ALA A 7 2.13 23.35 -4.63
C ALA A 7 1.71 21.87 -4.80
N ARG A 8 2.05 21.00 -3.85
CA ARG A 8 1.77 19.56 -3.89
C ARG A 8 1.54 19.01 -2.48
N ILE A 9 0.67 18.01 -2.40
CA ILE A 9 0.42 17.23 -1.18
C ILE A 9 0.68 15.76 -1.53
N THR A 10 1.27 15.02 -0.60
CA THR A 10 1.53 13.59 -0.74
C THR A 10 0.93 12.82 0.43
N ASP A 11 0.42 11.62 0.15
CA ASP A 11 0.04 10.63 1.15
C ASP A 11 0.93 9.39 1.00
N LYS A 12 1.27 8.76 2.13
CA LYS A 12 2.10 7.55 2.19
C LYS A 12 1.39 6.44 2.97
N SER A 13 0.06 6.44 2.94
CA SER A 13 -0.72 5.42 3.62
C SER A 13 -0.56 4.08 2.89
N ILE A 14 -0.22 3.05 3.66
CA ILE A 14 0.10 1.73 3.10
C ILE A 14 -1.14 1.10 2.43
N LEU A 15 -2.33 1.32 2.99
CA LEU A 15 -3.60 0.73 2.56
C LEU A 15 -4.24 1.42 1.34
N THR A 16 -3.61 2.48 0.83
CA THR A 16 -4.09 3.25 -0.33
C THR A 16 -4.20 2.40 -1.60
N TYR A 17 -3.39 1.34 -1.74
CA TYR A 17 -3.45 0.45 -2.91
C TYR A 17 -4.82 -0.22 -3.09
N MET A 18 -5.56 -0.44 -2.01
CA MET A 18 -6.90 -1.05 -2.07
C MET A 18 -7.97 -0.10 -2.64
N HIS A 19 -7.66 1.20 -2.70
CA HIS A 19 -8.62 2.27 -3.04
C HIS A 19 -8.23 3.03 -4.31
N ILE A 20 -7.27 2.55 -5.10
CA ILE A 20 -6.72 3.28 -6.27
C ILE A 20 -7.83 3.72 -7.24
N GLY A 21 -8.78 2.84 -7.56
CA GLY A 21 -9.90 3.17 -8.44
C GLY A 21 -10.74 4.34 -7.94
N LEU A 22 -11.16 4.30 -6.68
CA LEU A 22 -11.93 5.38 -6.06
C LEU A 22 -11.13 6.69 -5.99
N LEU A 23 -9.84 6.60 -5.65
CA LEU A 23 -8.95 7.75 -5.59
C LEU A 23 -8.71 8.36 -6.96
N LYS A 24 -8.68 7.56 -8.03
CA LYS A 24 -8.56 8.05 -9.40
C LYS A 24 -9.82 8.82 -9.84
N LEU A 25 -10.99 8.40 -9.37
CA LEU A 25 -12.25 9.12 -9.60
C LEU A 25 -12.31 10.43 -8.81
N ALA A 26 -12.00 10.39 -7.52
CA ALA A 26 -12.05 11.56 -6.65
C ALA A 26 -10.93 12.58 -6.91
N LEU A 27 -9.73 12.10 -7.28
CA LEU A 27 -8.52 12.88 -7.51
C LEU A 27 -7.91 12.52 -8.87
N PRO A 28 -8.53 12.95 -10.00
CA PRO A 28 -8.15 12.50 -11.34
C PRO A 28 -6.71 12.83 -11.73
N ARG A 29 -6.13 13.89 -11.14
CA ARG A 29 -4.74 14.33 -11.35
C ARG A 29 -3.74 13.71 -10.38
N ALA A 30 -4.18 12.90 -9.42
CA ALA A 30 -3.28 12.20 -8.51
C ALA A 30 -2.35 11.24 -9.27
N ARG A 31 -1.13 11.11 -8.75
CA ARG A 31 -0.13 10.15 -9.22
C ARG A 31 0.07 9.11 -8.14
N PHE A 32 0.03 7.84 -8.52
CA PHE A 32 0.28 6.71 -7.63
C PHE A 32 1.69 6.21 -7.89
N ILE A 33 2.54 6.24 -6.86
CA ILE A 33 3.92 5.78 -6.95
C ILE A 33 4.05 4.51 -6.10
N VAL A 34 4.36 3.40 -6.76
CA VAL A 34 4.59 2.12 -6.08
C VAL A 34 6.09 1.85 -6.02
N VAL A 35 6.62 1.79 -4.80
CA VAL A 35 8.02 1.43 -4.54
C VAL A 35 8.09 -0.07 -4.28
N ARG A 36 9.04 -0.76 -4.93
CA ARG A 36 9.24 -2.20 -4.79
C ARG A 36 10.59 -2.51 -4.16
N ARG A 37 10.60 -3.56 -3.34
CA ARG A 37 11.77 -4.23 -2.76
C ARG A 37 11.61 -5.74 -3.02
N ASP A 38 12.68 -6.51 -2.85
CA ASP A 38 12.58 -7.97 -2.84
C ASP A 38 11.43 -8.42 -1.91
N PRO A 39 10.52 -9.30 -2.38
CA PRO A 39 9.41 -9.77 -1.56
C PRO A 39 9.88 -10.41 -0.25
N ARG A 40 10.96 -11.21 -0.28
CA ARG A 40 11.46 -11.95 0.90
C ARG A 40 11.90 -10.99 1.99
N ASP A 41 12.61 -9.94 1.60
CA ASP A 41 13.03 -8.87 2.49
C ASP A 41 11.85 -8.13 3.12
N THR A 42 10.82 -7.84 2.30
CA THR A 42 9.64 -7.10 2.73
C THR A 42 8.83 -7.94 3.72
N LEU A 43 8.57 -9.20 3.38
CA LEU A 43 7.83 -10.14 4.22
C LEU A 43 8.56 -10.42 5.53
N LEU A 44 9.88 -10.64 5.51
CA LEU A 44 10.68 -10.80 6.72
C LEU A 44 10.66 -9.54 7.59
N SER A 45 10.71 -8.36 6.97
CA SER A 45 10.61 -7.09 7.70
C SER A 45 9.25 -6.94 8.37
N ILE A 46 8.16 -7.36 7.74
CA ILE A 46 6.83 -7.33 8.38
C ILE A 46 6.79 -8.35 9.51
N TYR A 47 7.17 -9.60 9.24
CA TYR A 47 7.11 -10.71 10.20
C TYR A 47 7.80 -10.42 11.53
N LYS A 48 8.98 -9.78 11.48
CA LYS A 48 9.80 -9.53 12.68
C LYS A 48 9.37 -8.31 13.49
N ASN A 49 8.52 -7.44 12.96
CA ASN A 49 8.14 -6.18 13.61
C ASN A 49 6.92 -6.38 14.52
N LYS A 50 6.96 -5.77 15.71
CA LYS A 50 5.79 -5.72 16.61
C LYS A 50 4.87 -4.56 16.23
N PHE A 51 3.75 -4.88 15.61
CA PHE A 51 2.68 -3.94 15.32
C PHE A 51 1.76 -3.70 16.51
N ALA A 52 1.03 -2.59 16.49
CA ALA A 52 -0.01 -2.29 17.46
C ALA A 52 -1.11 -3.36 17.42
N GLU A 53 -1.66 -3.67 18.59
CA GLU A 53 -2.73 -4.65 18.74
C GLU A 53 -3.93 -4.31 17.84
N GLY A 54 -4.54 -5.34 17.25
CA GLY A 54 -5.64 -5.17 16.30
C GLY A 54 -5.24 -4.65 14.91
N THR A 55 -3.95 -4.40 14.66
CA THR A 55 -3.46 -3.93 13.36
C THR A 55 -2.57 -4.96 12.68
N HIS A 56 -2.43 -4.87 11.35
CA HIS A 56 -1.51 -5.71 10.56
C HIS A 56 -1.64 -7.21 10.87
N LEU A 57 -2.89 -7.70 10.97
CA LEU A 57 -3.19 -9.08 11.40
C LEU A 57 -2.55 -10.15 10.50
N TYR A 58 -2.18 -9.78 9.27
CA TYR A 58 -1.44 -10.61 8.33
C TYR A 58 0.04 -10.81 8.68
N ALA A 59 0.59 -10.11 9.68
CA ALA A 59 2.03 -10.00 9.87
C ALA A 59 2.71 -11.26 10.42
N TYR A 60 2.02 -12.08 11.21
CA TYR A 60 2.66 -13.10 12.05
C TYR A 60 2.44 -14.55 11.59
N ASP A 61 1.82 -14.72 10.42
CA ASP A 61 1.73 -16.01 9.74
C ASP A 61 2.35 -15.88 8.34
N LEU A 62 3.24 -16.80 7.98
CA LEU A 62 3.99 -16.73 6.72
C LEU A 62 3.09 -16.94 5.49
N LYS A 63 2.02 -17.73 5.63
CA LYS A 63 1.05 -17.97 4.55
C LYS A 63 0.18 -16.72 4.36
N ASP A 64 -0.27 -16.09 5.43
CA ASP A 64 -1.04 -14.84 5.37
C ASP A 64 -0.21 -13.70 4.77
N LEU A 65 1.06 -13.59 5.15
CA LEU A 65 2.02 -12.67 4.53
C LEU A 65 2.11 -12.86 3.01
N ALA A 66 2.28 -14.11 2.56
CA ALA A 66 2.39 -14.43 1.15
C ALA A 66 1.10 -14.12 0.38
N ILE A 67 -0.06 -14.44 0.97
CA ILE A 67 -1.38 -14.13 0.39
C ILE A 67 -1.55 -12.61 0.28
N TYR A 68 -1.29 -11.87 1.36
CA TYR A 68 -1.43 -10.42 1.39
C TYR A 68 -0.53 -9.73 0.35
N TYR A 69 0.72 -10.15 0.24
CA TYR A 69 1.66 -9.60 -0.75
C TYR A 69 1.25 -9.93 -2.18
N ARG A 70 0.76 -11.16 -2.44
CA ARG A 70 0.24 -11.53 -3.76
C ARG A 70 -0.92 -10.64 -4.17
N SER A 71 -1.89 -10.44 -3.27
CA SER A 71 -3.03 -9.54 -3.53
C SER A 71 -2.60 -8.10 -3.80
N PHE A 72 -1.58 -7.60 -3.10
CA PHE A 72 -0.99 -6.30 -3.41
C PHE A 72 -0.40 -6.25 -4.83
N VAL A 73 0.39 -7.26 -5.22
CA VAL A 73 1.00 -7.34 -6.55
C VAL A 73 -0.05 -7.39 -7.65
N GLU A 74 -1.08 -8.21 -7.49
CA GLU A 74 -2.20 -8.36 -8.43
C GLU A 74 -2.96 -7.05 -8.60
N MET A 75 -3.30 -6.38 -7.49
CA MET A 75 -4.01 -5.09 -7.52
C MET A 75 -3.19 -4.01 -8.22
N VAL A 76 -1.89 -3.92 -7.91
CA VAL A 76 -1.00 -2.96 -8.58
C VAL A 76 -0.87 -3.27 -10.07
N ALA A 77 -0.80 -4.55 -10.45
CA ALA A 77 -0.72 -4.95 -11.86
C ALA A 77 -2.01 -4.58 -12.61
N PHE A 78 -3.18 -4.85 -12.03
CA PHE A 78 -4.48 -4.50 -12.58
C PHE A 78 -4.58 -2.99 -12.88
N TRP A 79 -4.31 -2.14 -11.87
CA TRP A 79 -4.40 -0.68 -12.04
C TRP A 79 -3.30 -0.08 -12.91
N ARG A 80 -2.17 -0.78 -13.08
CA ARG A 80 -1.12 -0.34 -14.02
C ARG A 80 -1.51 -0.61 -15.47
N ALA A 81 -2.33 -1.63 -15.71
CA ALA A 81 -2.82 -2.00 -17.03
C ALA A 81 -4.10 -1.25 -17.45
N THR A 82 -4.69 -0.47 -16.53
CA THR A 82 -5.90 0.35 -16.75
C THR A 82 -5.51 1.81 -16.92
#